data_AF-A0A959GCA8-F1
#
_entry.id   AF-A0A959GCA8-F1
#
_cell.length_a   1.000
_cell.length_b   1.000
_cell.length_c   1.000
_cell.angle_alpha   90.00
_cell.angle_beta   90.00
_cell.angle_gamma   90.00
#
_symmetry.space_group_name_H-M   'P 1'
#
loop_
_entity.id
_entity.type
_entity.pdbx_description
1 polymer ?
#
loop_
_entity_poly.entity_id
_entity_poly.type
_entity_poly.pdbx_seq_one_letter_code
_entity_poly.pdbx_strand_id
1 'polypeptide(L)'
;MRAPNHIVGGLVFTGICSSLSGVNVFASPVYMGLAISAALLPDIDHPKTLIGSLLKPLSQSINRRYGHRTITHSGVTLTILTLVVAIIEKVTAGANSLALIFFFAYFSHLMLDMMTLQGVPLLYPITKNPFVIPGNPGYRIRTGDLRAEAVMFCLFLSLGLFLRPLFEHGFWTSYNRLFGTMQHLYLEFQRSEDLLEVQYRAHKGSLLLSGKGYCLEAKPGRAVLLQGDSLVVLDKSELVVEEVIPLHTGQKFFFREHRFVGIGVDSLQHLVGRHIIAKLDVVADRPFLVTANGAASEQRRFES
;
A
#
# COMPACT_ATOMS: atom_id res chain seq x y z
N MET A 1 20.24 -18.42 -10.53
CA MET A 1 21.38 -17.53 -10.19
C MET A 1 22.20 -18.25 -9.12
N ARG A 2 23.21 -17.63 -8.49
CA ARG A 2 23.87 -18.22 -7.31
C ARG A 2 23.18 -17.84 -6.00
N ALA A 3 23.42 -18.65 -4.98
CA ALA A 3 22.81 -18.52 -3.66
C ALA A 3 22.83 -17.10 -3.04
N PRO A 4 23.92 -16.29 -3.13
CA PRO A 4 23.89 -14.93 -2.55
C PRO A 4 22.78 -14.04 -3.13
N ASN A 5 22.52 -14.16 -4.44
CA ASN A 5 21.44 -13.44 -5.10
C ASN A 5 20.07 -13.96 -4.69
N HIS A 6 19.92 -15.27 -4.50
CA HIS A 6 18.68 -15.84 -3.98
C HIS A 6 18.40 -15.44 -2.53
N ILE A 7 19.44 -15.29 -1.69
CA ILE A 7 19.29 -14.82 -0.31
C ILE A 7 18.87 -13.34 -0.28
N VAL A 8 19.67 -12.45 -0.88
CA VAL A 8 19.42 -11.01 -0.77
C VAL A 8 18.21 -10.61 -1.60
N GLY A 9 18.12 -11.09 -2.84
CA GLY A 9 16.95 -10.88 -3.69
C GLY A 9 15.68 -11.50 -3.09
N GLY A 10 15.79 -12.68 -2.48
CA GLY A 10 14.66 -13.33 -1.83
C GLY A 10 14.17 -12.60 -0.58
N LEU A 11 15.08 -12.09 0.26
CA LEU A 11 14.71 -11.25 1.41
C LEU A 11 14.01 -9.96 0.97
N VAL A 12 14.54 -9.29 -0.06
CA VAL A 12 13.95 -8.05 -0.59
C VAL A 12 12.58 -8.32 -1.19
N PHE A 13 12.46 -9.33 -2.06
CA PHE A 13 11.19 -9.69 -2.69
C PHE A 13 10.14 -10.07 -1.64
N THR A 14 10.51 -10.93 -0.69
CA THR A 14 9.63 -11.37 0.40
C THR A 14 9.24 -10.19 1.28
N GLY A 15 10.15 -9.29 1.61
CA GLY A 15 9.88 -8.07 2.37
C GLY A 15 8.88 -7.15 1.66
N ILE A 16 9.05 -6.90 0.37
CA ILE A 16 8.12 -6.10 -0.43
C ILE A 16 6.73 -6.74 -0.42
N CYS A 17 6.62 -8.00 -0.81
CA CYS A 17 5.32 -8.67 -0.91
C CYS A 17 4.64 -8.84 0.44
N SER A 18 5.39 -9.13 1.50
CA SER A 18 4.83 -9.30 2.85
C SER A 18 4.37 -7.97 3.45
N SER A 19 5.03 -6.85 3.09
CA SER A 19 4.62 -5.50 3.52
C SER A 19 3.22 -5.12 3.02
N LEU A 20 2.77 -5.66 1.87
CA LEU A 20 1.41 -5.47 1.35
C LEU A 20 0.36 -6.13 2.26
N SER A 21 0.74 -7.22 2.92
CA SER A 21 -0.10 -7.93 3.89
C SER A 21 0.13 -7.46 5.33
N GLY A 22 0.89 -6.37 5.55
CA GLY A 22 1.20 -5.84 6.88
C GLY A 22 2.16 -6.70 7.70
N VAL A 23 2.87 -7.65 7.07
CA VAL A 23 3.80 -8.55 7.74
C VAL A 23 5.23 -8.02 7.60
N ASN A 24 5.86 -7.72 8.74
CA ASN A 24 7.26 -7.31 8.80
C ASN A 24 8.17 -8.55 8.95
N VAL A 25 8.89 -8.89 7.88
CA VAL A 25 9.83 -10.04 7.84
C VAL A 25 10.99 -9.88 8.83
N PHE A 26 11.37 -8.65 9.18
CA PHE A 26 12.47 -8.36 10.12
C PHE A 26 12.02 -8.30 11.58
N ALA A 27 10.72 -8.47 11.85
CA ALA A 27 10.19 -8.42 13.22
C ALA A 27 10.67 -9.58 14.10
N SER A 28 11.05 -10.71 13.50
CA SER A 28 11.50 -11.90 14.22
C SER A 28 12.68 -12.58 13.51
N PRO A 29 13.71 -13.04 14.23
CA PRO A 29 14.76 -13.88 13.67
C PRO A 29 14.23 -15.16 13.01
N VAL A 30 13.09 -15.68 13.49
CA VAL A 30 12.43 -16.86 12.91
C VAL A 30 11.92 -16.56 11.50
N TYR A 31 11.33 -15.38 11.29
CA TYR A 31 10.83 -14.96 9.98
C TYR A 31 11.96 -14.76 8.98
N MET A 32 13.05 -14.11 9.42
CA MET A 32 14.25 -13.95 8.59
C MET A 32 14.88 -15.31 8.24
N GLY A 33 15.03 -16.20 9.22
CA GLY A 33 15.57 -17.54 9.00
C GLY A 33 14.71 -18.37 8.05
N LEU A 34 13.38 -18.27 8.17
CA LEU A 34 12.44 -18.92 7.26
C LEU A 34 12.56 -18.36 5.85
N ALA A 35 12.62 -17.03 5.69
CA ALA A 35 12.75 -16.40 4.38
C ALA A 35 14.05 -16.83 3.67
N ILE A 36 15.18 -16.85 4.39
CA ILE A 36 16.47 -17.26 3.82
C ILE A 36 16.45 -18.75 3.44
N SER A 37 15.96 -19.61 4.33
CA SER A 37 15.92 -21.06 4.07
C SER A 37 14.97 -21.42 2.93
N ALA A 38 13.77 -20.83 2.89
CA ALA A 38 12.78 -21.05 1.83
C ALA A 38 13.24 -20.51 0.47
N ALA A 39 13.95 -19.37 0.44
CA ALA A 39 14.53 -18.82 -0.79
C ALA A 39 15.67 -19.66 -1.38
N LEU A 40 16.25 -20.58 -0.61
CA LEU A 40 17.30 -21.51 -1.09
C LEU A 40 16.78 -22.94 -1.29
N LEU A 41 15.60 -23.26 -0.76
CA LEU A 41 15.05 -24.61 -0.73
C LEU A 41 14.89 -25.25 -2.12
N PRO A 42 14.51 -24.54 -3.21
CA PRO A 42 14.36 -25.16 -4.52
C PRO A 42 15.64 -25.84 -5.04
N ASP A 43 16.81 -25.28 -4.68
CA ASP A 43 18.14 -25.75 -5.09
C ASP A 43 18.60 -27.03 -4.35
N ILE A 44 17.77 -27.59 -3.46
CA ILE A 44 18.04 -28.89 -2.80
C ILE A 44 18.24 -30.04 -3.80
N ASP A 45 17.75 -29.88 -5.02
CA ASP A 45 17.82 -30.86 -6.11
C ASP A 45 19.21 -31.04 -6.73
N HIS A 46 20.21 -30.20 -6.40
CA HIS A 46 21.55 -30.31 -6.98
C HIS A 46 22.68 -30.36 -5.93
N PRO A 47 23.54 -31.39 -5.94
CA PRO A 47 24.44 -31.68 -4.81
C PRO A 47 25.60 -30.69 -4.63
N LYS A 48 25.79 -29.77 -5.58
CA LYS A 48 26.80 -28.69 -5.50
C LYS A 48 26.24 -27.36 -4.97
N THR A 49 24.92 -27.24 -4.74
CA THR A 49 24.33 -26.03 -4.15
C THR A 49 24.53 -26.05 -2.64
N LEU A 50 24.36 -24.90 -1.98
CA LEU A 50 24.54 -24.80 -0.53
C LEU A 50 23.65 -25.81 0.22
N ILE A 51 22.35 -25.85 -0.08
CA ILE A 51 21.40 -26.77 0.56
C ILE A 51 21.54 -28.20 0.05
N GLY A 52 21.70 -28.41 -1.26
CA GLY A 52 21.85 -29.74 -1.84
C GLY A 52 23.11 -30.47 -1.36
N SER A 53 24.19 -29.73 -1.04
CA SER A 53 25.42 -30.29 -0.48
C SER A 53 25.31 -30.72 0.98
N LEU A 54 24.36 -30.17 1.73
CA LEU A 54 24.06 -30.59 3.11
C LEU A 54 23.27 -31.90 3.12
N LEU A 55 22.37 -32.08 2.15
CA LEU A 55 21.50 -33.25 2.02
C LEU A 55 21.84 -34.08 0.76
N LYS A 56 23.13 -34.36 0.56
CA LYS A 56 23.65 -35.09 -0.63
C LYS A 56 22.86 -36.34 -1.04
N PRO A 57 22.50 -37.28 -0.15
CA PRO A 57 21.79 -38.50 -0.60
C PRO A 57 20.42 -38.17 -1.20
N LEU A 58 19.69 -37.21 -0.61
CA LEU A 58 18.41 -36.74 -1.12
C LEU A 58 18.60 -35.99 -2.44
N SER A 59 19.56 -35.06 -2.47
CA SER A 59 19.87 -34.25 -3.65
C SER A 59 20.28 -35.11 -4.86
N GLN A 60 21.14 -36.11 -4.66
CA GLN A 60 21.54 -37.05 -5.71
C GLN A 60 20.37 -37.90 -6.22
N SER A 61 19.48 -38.34 -5.32
CA SER A 61 18.29 -39.11 -5.69
C SER A 61 17.34 -38.29 -6.57
N ILE A 62 17.05 -37.05 -6.16
CA ILE A 62 16.19 -36.13 -6.91
C ILE A 62 16.82 -35.81 -8.26
N ASN A 63 18.10 -35.40 -8.28
CA ASN A 63 18.81 -35.06 -9.50
C ASN A 63 18.84 -36.23 -10.50
N ARG A 64 19.10 -37.46 -10.02
CA ARG A 64 19.15 -38.65 -10.88
C ARG A 64 17.78 -39.01 -11.45
N ARG A 65 16.70 -38.80 -10.70
CA ARG A 65 15.34 -39.21 -11.11
C ARG A 65 14.64 -38.16 -11.97
N TYR A 66 14.85 -36.88 -11.71
CA TYR A 66 14.08 -35.80 -12.32
C TYR A 66 14.95 -34.73 -13.00
N GLY A 67 16.26 -34.72 -12.78
CA GLY A 67 17.16 -33.64 -13.21
C GLY A 67 17.07 -32.41 -12.31
N HIS A 68 18.04 -31.50 -12.49
CA HIS A 68 18.05 -30.18 -11.84
C HIS A 68 17.04 -29.24 -12.51
N ARG A 69 16.40 -28.39 -11.71
CA ARG A 69 15.41 -27.36 -12.11
C ARG A 69 14.12 -27.94 -12.68
N THR A 70 13.71 -29.10 -12.18
CA THR A 70 12.47 -29.78 -12.61
C THR A 70 11.42 -29.75 -11.50
N ILE A 71 11.37 -30.78 -10.64
CA ILE A 71 10.31 -30.89 -9.62
C ILE A 71 10.33 -29.74 -8.63
N THR A 72 11.49 -29.47 -8.03
CA THR A 72 11.62 -28.45 -6.99
C THR A 72 11.40 -27.03 -7.54
N HIS A 73 11.48 -26.84 -8.85
CA HIS A 73 11.24 -25.55 -9.47
C HIS A 73 9.83 -25.45 -10.09
N SER A 74 8.91 -26.34 -9.71
CA SER A 74 7.53 -26.32 -10.17
C SER A 74 6.62 -25.48 -9.26
N GLY A 75 5.60 -24.88 -9.85
CA GLY A 75 4.52 -24.21 -9.10
C GLY A 75 3.72 -25.20 -8.25
N VAL A 76 3.64 -26.46 -8.66
CA VAL A 76 3.01 -27.53 -7.86
C VAL A 76 3.75 -27.75 -6.54
N THR A 77 5.08 -27.87 -6.58
CA THR A 77 5.88 -28.03 -5.35
C THR A 77 5.80 -26.80 -4.45
N LEU A 78 5.85 -25.58 -5.02
CA LEU A 78 5.62 -24.35 -4.27
C LEU A 78 4.28 -24.39 -3.51
N THR A 79 3.18 -24.72 -4.20
CA THR A 79 1.84 -24.76 -3.61
C THR A 79 1.73 -25.83 -2.52
N ILE A 80 2.22 -27.05 -2.78
CA ILE A 80 2.15 -28.15 -1.81
C ILE A 80 2.95 -27.83 -0.55
N LEU A 81 4.19 -27.36 -0.70
CA LEU A 81 5.03 -27.04 0.47
C LEU A 81 4.46 -25.86 1.25
N THR A 82 3.94 -24.84 0.56
CA THR A 82 3.25 -23.72 1.21
C THR A 82 2.04 -24.19 2.01
N LEU A 83 1.23 -25.10 1.45
CA LEU A 83 0.08 -25.66 2.15
C LEU A 83 0.49 -26.46 3.39
N VAL A 84 1.57 -27.26 3.29
CA VAL A 84 2.13 -27.98 4.45
C VAL A 84 2.55 -27.00 5.54
N VAL A 85 3.26 -25.93 5.20
CA VAL A 85 3.65 -24.89 6.17
C VAL A 85 2.42 -24.22 6.77
N ALA A 86 1.39 -23.92 5.97
CA ALA A 86 0.15 -23.32 6.45
C ALA A 86 -0.61 -24.22 7.44
N ILE A 87 -0.63 -25.54 7.19
CA ILE A 87 -1.23 -26.51 8.11
C ILE A 87 -0.43 -26.56 9.43
N ILE A 88 0.90 -26.65 9.34
CA ILE A 88 1.77 -26.66 10.54
C ILE A 88 1.59 -25.38 11.34
N GLU A 89 1.60 -24.23 10.68
CA GLU A 89 1.40 -22.91 11.28
C GLU A 89 0.05 -22.84 12.01
N LYS A 90 -1.04 -23.27 11.35
CA LYS A 90 -2.38 -23.30 11.93
C LYS A 90 -2.47 -24.17 13.19
N VAL A 91 -1.74 -25.29 13.23
CA VAL A 91 -1.75 -26.22 14.37
C VAL A 91 -0.86 -25.74 15.52
N THR A 92 0.24 -25.06 15.23
CA THR A 92 1.29 -24.76 16.23
C THR A 92 1.28 -23.35 16.77
N ALA A 93 0.97 -22.35 15.95
CA ALA A 93 1.31 -20.96 16.24
C ALA A 93 0.12 -19.99 16.18
N GLY A 94 -1.00 -20.36 15.53
CA GLY A 94 -2.18 -19.50 15.38
C GLY A 94 -1.98 -18.19 14.60
N ALA A 95 -0.72 -17.80 14.33
CA ALA A 95 -0.34 -16.74 13.39
C ALA A 95 -0.57 -17.22 11.94
N ASN A 96 -0.70 -16.30 10.99
CA ASN A 96 -0.93 -16.60 9.56
C ASN A 96 0.15 -15.98 8.67
N SER A 97 1.38 -15.89 9.16
CA SER A 97 2.47 -15.15 8.51
C SER A 97 3.60 -16.04 8.00
N LEU A 98 3.83 -17.21 8.60
CA LEU A 98 4.89 -18.15 8.22
C LEU A 98 4.65 -18.74 6.84
N ALA A 99 3.43 -19.20 6.53
CA ALA A 99 3.11 -19.71 5.20
C ALA A 99 3.23 -18.64 4.11
N LEU A 100 2.84 -17.41 4.43
CA LEU A 100 2.97 -16.27 3.53
C LEU A 100 4.44 -15.94 3.25
N ILE A 101 5.27 -15.86 4.30
CA ILE A 101 6.72 -15.64 4.18
C ILE A 101 7.36 -16.77 3.38
N PHE A 102 7.02 -18.03 3.67
CA PHE A 102 7.52 -19.19 2.95
C PHE A 102 7.17 -19.13 1.46
N PHE A 103 5.91 -18.84 1.13
CA PHE A 103 5.44 -18.74 -0.24
C PHE A 103 6.24 -17.70 -1.03
N PHE A 104 6.33 -16.46 -0.53
CA PHE A 104 7.02 -15.39 -1.24
C PHE A 104 8.52 -15.63 -1.33
N ALA A 105 9.14 -16.20 -0.29
CA ALA A 105 10.56 -16.54 -0.32
C ALA A 105 10.86 -17.64 -1.35
N TYR A 106 10.10 -18.73 -1.37
CA TYR A 106 10.27 -19.79 -2.36
C TYR A 106 9.96 -19.30 -3.78
N PHE A 107 8.88 -18.53 -3.93
CA PHE A 107 8.50 -17.96 -5.22
C PHE A 107 9.56 -16.98 -5.76
N SER A 108 10.22 -16.21 -4.88
CA SER A 108 11.31 -15.32 -5.28
C SER A 108 12.45 -16.08 -5.96
N HIS A 109 12.79 -17.29 -5.49
CA HIS A 109 13.81 -18.13 -6.12
C HIS A 109 13.40 -18.49 -7.56
N LEU A 110 12.14 -18.93 -7.73
CA LEU A 110 11.60 -19.26 -9.06
C LEU A 110 11.64 -18.03 -9.97
N MET A 111 11.22 -16.85 -9.48
CA MET A 111 11.27 -15.60 -10.26
C MET A 111 12.70 -15.24 -10.66
N LEU A 112 13.66 -15.33 -9.76
CA LEU A 112 15.07 -15.04 -10.05
C LEU A 112 15.66 -16.02 -11.06
N ASP A 113 15.24 -17.29 -11.03
CA ASP A 113 15.67 -18.27 -12.04
C ASP A 113 14.96 -18.10 -13.38
N MET A 114 13.72 -17.59 -13.42
CA MET A 114 13.08 -17.15 -14.66
C MET A 114 13.83 -15.99 -15.34
N MET A 115 14.62 -15.22 -14.59
CA MET A 115 15.51 -14.17 -15.12
C MET A 115 16.79 -14.69 -15.76
N THR A 116 17.05 -16.00 -15.68
CA THR A 116 18.19 -16.64 -16.33
C THR A 116 17.86 -17.17 -17.72
N LEU A 117 18.87 -17.46 -18.53
CA LEU A 117 18.69 -18.06 -19.86
C LEU A 117 17.92 -19.40 -19.84
N GLN A 118 18.08 -20.19 -18.77
CA GLN A 118 17.44 -21.51 -18.65
C GLN A 118 15.96 -21.43 -18.26
N GLY A 119 15.60 -20.42 -17.47
CA GLY A 119 14.25 -20.31 -16.93
C GLY A 119 13.85 -21.43 -15.97
N VAL A 120 12.54 -21.57 -15.75
CA VAL A 120 11.96 -22.51 -14.79
C VAL A 120 10.69 -23.16 -15.36
N PRO A 121 10.52 -24.50 -15.34
CA PRO A 121 9.31 -25.17 -15.80
C PRO A 121 8.17 -25.06 -14.77
N LEU A 122 7.59 -23.86 -14.63
CA LEU A 122 6.60 -23.55 -13.59
C LEU A 122 5.36 -24.46 -13.62
N LEU A 123 4.96 -24.93 -14.81
CA LEU A 123 3.81 -25.81 -15.01
C LEU A 123 4.15 -27.31 -14.98
N TYR A 124 5.35 -27.70 -14.54
CA TYR A 124 5.65 -29.11 -14.31
C TYR A 124 4.71 -29.68 -13.23
N PRO A 125 4.14 -30.91 -13.39
CA PRO A 125 4.45 -31.93 -14.38
C PRO A 125 3.64 -31.85 -15.70
N ILE A 126 2.74 -30.88 -15.86
CA ILE A 126 1.86 -30.77 -17.05
C ILE A 126 2.70 -30.44 -18.29
N THR A 127 3.61 -29.48 -18.19
CA THR A 127 4.54 -29.14 -19.26
C THR A 127 5.95 -28.92 -18.71
N LYS A 128 6.96 -29.13 -19.56
CA LYS A 128 8.38 -28.87 -19.25
C LYS A 128 8.91 -27.57 -19.87
N ASN A 129 8.04 -26.79 -20.52
CA ASN A 129 8.45 -25.56 -21.17
C ASN A 129 8.87 -24.54 -20.11
N PRO A 130 10.09 -23.98 -20.19
CA PRO A 130 10.57 -23.04 -19.20
C PRO A 130 9.87 -21.69 -19.35
N PHE A 131 9.42 -21.17 -18.22
CA PHE A 131 9.01 -19.79 -18.06
C PHE A 131 10.25 -18.93 -17.91
N VAL A 132 10.27 -17.81 -18.63
CA VAL A 132 11.41 -16.91 -18.73
C VAL A 132 10.91 -15.47 -18.77
N ILE A 133 11.62 -14.59 -18.07
CA ILE A 133 11.37 -13.14 -18.08
C ILE A 133 12.73 -12.42 -18.09
N PRO A 134 12.93 -11.36 -18.89
CA PRO A 134 12.05 -10.82 -19.93
C PRO A 134 12.04 -11.70 -21.20
N GLY A 135 11.09 -11.46 -22.11
CA GLY A 135 10.90 -12.24 -23.34
C GLY A 135 12.10 -12.22 -24.30
N ASN A 136 12.90 -11.15 -24.31
CA ASN A 136 14.13 -11.07 -25.11
C ASN A 136 15.30 -11.78 -24.38
N PRO A 137 15.92 -12.82 -24.97
CA PRO A 137 17.06 -13.52 -24.37
C PRO A 137 18.29 -12.63 -24.09
N GLY A 138 18.48 -11.53 -24.83
CA GLY A 138 19.62 -10.63 -24.68
C GLY A 138 19.64 -9.86 -23.36
N TYR A 139 18.50 -9.75 -22.67
CA TYR A 139 18.39 -9.12 -21.36
C TYR A 139 18.41 -10.12 -20.20
N ARG A 140 18.52 -11.42 -20.48
CA ARG A 140 18.54 -12.47 -19.45
C ARG A 140 19.95 -12.71 -18.96
N ILE A 141 20.06 -13.09 -17.70
CA ILE A 141 21.34 -13.33 -17.05
C ILE A 141 21.84 -14.73 -17.42
N ARG A 142 23.09 -14.80 -17.86
CA ARG A 142 23.77 -16.08 -18.05
C ARG A 142 24.27 -16.59 -16.71
N THR A 143 23.84 -17.78 -16.32
CA THR A 143 24.28 -18.41 -15.06
C THR A 143 25.81 -18.53 -15.02
N GLY A 144 26.42 -18.04 -13.94
CA GLY A 144 27.87 -18.07 -13.77
C GLY A 144 28.60 -16.83 -14.29
N ASP A 145 27.91 -15.87 -14.89
CA ASP A 145 28.47 -14.54 -15.18
C ASP A 145 28.64 -13.75 -13.87
N LEU A 146 29.89 -13.70 -13.38
CA LEU A 146 30.22 -13.05 -12.11
C LEU A 146 29.91 -11.55 -12.11
N ARG A 147 30.05 -10.86 -13.25
CA ARG A 147 29.82 -9.41 -13.30
C ARG A 147 28.34 -9.11 -13.18
N ALA A 148 27.52 -9.78 -13.99
CA ALA A 148 26.06 -9.61 -13.95
C ALA A 148 25.50 -10.01 -12.57
N GLU A 149 25.97 -11.12 -12.00
CA GLU A 149 25.53 -11.56 -10.68
C GLU A 149 25.95 -10.62 -9.55
N ALA A 150 27.14 -10.01 -9.61
CA ALA A 150 27.59 -9.03 -8.62
C ALA A 150 26.79 -7.72 -8.71
N VAL A 151 26.47 -7.26 -9.93
CA VAL A 151 25.62 -6.07 -10.13
C VAL A 151 24.24 -6.30 -9.54
N MET A 152 23.61 -7.46 -9.79
CA MET A 152 22.31 -7.80 -9.21
C MET A 152 22.36 -7.88 -7.68
N PHE A 153 23.42 -8.45 -7.13
CA PHE A 153 23.62 -8.53 -5.68
C PHE A 153 23.65 -7.12 -5.06
N CYS A 154 24.47 -6.23 -5.61
CA CYS A 154 24.57 -4.84 -5.15
C CYS A 154 23.25 -4.08 -5.31
N LEU A 155 22.54 -4.31 -6.41
CA LEU A 155 21.22 -3.71 -6.65
C LEU A 155 20.22 -4.15 -5.58
N PHE A 156 20.08 -5.45 -5.33
CA PHE A 156 19.18 -5.96 -4.30
C PHE A 156 19.57 -5.45 -2.91
N LEU A 157 20.86 -5.40 -2.58
CA LEU A 157 21.32 -4.87 -1.30
C LEU A 157 20.95 -3.39 -1.14
N SER A 158 21.19 -2.56 -2.16
CA SER A 158 20.82 -1.14 -2.12
C SER A 158 19.31 -0.95 -2.00
N LEU A 159 18.53 -1.76 -2.73
CA LEU A 159 17.07 -1.73 -2.72
C LEU A 159 16.53 -2.14 -1.36
N GLY A 160 17.11 -3.18 -0.74
CA GLY A 160 16.74 -3.63 0.59
C GLY A 160 17.01 -2.59 1.67
N LEU A 161 18.12 -1.87 1.60
CA LEU A 161 18.44 -0.76 2.51
C LEU A 161 17.47 0.41 2.33
N PHE A 162 17.18 0.80 1.09
CA PHE A 162 16.28 1.90 0.77
C PHE A 162 14.83 1.61 1.18
N LEU A 163 14.37 0.37 0.99
CA LEU A 163 13.01 -0.06 1.31
C LEU A 163 12.83 -0.53 2.76
N ARG A 164 13.84 -0.40 3.62
CA ARG A 164 13.73 -0.77 5.04
C ARG A 164 12.53 -0.13 5.76
N PRO A 165 12.22 1.17 5.58
CA PRO A 165 11.04 1.78 6.22
C PRO A 165 9.71 1.14 5.75
N LEU A 166 9.65 0.70 4.48
CA LEU A 166 8.48 0.01 3.93
C LEU A 166 8.29 -1.35 4.63
N PHE A 167 9.38 -2.08 4.86
CA PHE A 167 9.34 -3.40 5.51
C PHE A 167 8.95 -3.29 6.99
N GLU A 168 9.42 -2.24 7.68
CA GLU A 168 9.16 -2.03 9.11
C GLU A 168 7.74 -1.56 9.38
N HIS A 169 7.21 -0.62 8.58
CA HIS A 169 5.90 -0.01 8.82
C HIS A 169 4.77 -0.63 7.99
N GLY A 170 5.09 -1.44 6.99
CA GLY A 170 4.11 -1.96 6.05
C GLY A 170 3.77 -0.97 4.93
N PHE A 171 3.18 -1.51 3.86
CA PHE A 171 2.84 -0.74 2.67
C PHE A 171 1.73 0.27 2.94
N TRP A 172 0.62 -0.16 3.54
CA TRP A 172 -0.55 0.69 3.72
C TRP A 172 -0.27 1.90 4.63
N THR A 173 0.45 1.70 5.74
CA THR A 173 0.86 2.82 6.60
C THR A 173 1.81 3.77 5.89
N SER A 174 2.74 3.24 5.09
CA SER A 174 3.65 4.07 4.28
C SER A 174 2.90 4.86 3.21
N TYR A 175 1.91 4.24 2.56
CA TYR A 175 1.04 4.88 1.58
C TYR A 175 0.18 5.97 2.23
N ASN A 176 -0.49 5.68 3.33
CA ASN A 176 -1.35 6.64 4.03
C ASN A 176 -0.55 7.85 4.55
N ARG A 177 0.71 7.65 4.97
CA ARG A 177 1.60 8.76 5.35
C ARG A 177 1.96 9.68 4.17
N LEU A 178 2.03 9.13 2.96
CA LEU A 178 2.36 9.90 1.75
C LEU A 178 1.13 10.58 1.14
N PHE A 179 0.00 9.88 1.08
CA PHE A 179 -1.20 10.30 0.33
C PHE A 179 -2.42 10.63 1.19
N GLY A 180 -2.46 10.18 2.45
CA GLY A 180 -3.57 10.43 3.39
C GLY A 180 -3.47 11.78 4.11
N THR A 181 -2.91 12.81 3.47
CA THR A 181 -2.61 14.10 4.11
C THR A 181 -3.53 15.22 3.62
N MET A 182 -3.76 16.24 4.47
CA MET A 182 -4.49 17.46 4.08
C MET A 182 -3.88 18.17 2.85
N GLN A 183 -2.54 18.12 2.72
CA GLN A 183 -1.86 18.69 1.55
C GLN A 183 -2.22 17.94 0.28
N HIS A 184 -2.30 16.60 0.35
CA HIS A 184 -2.71 15.78 -0.77
C HIS A 184 -4.18 16.03 -1.14
N LEU A 185 -5.09 16.07 -0.15
CA LEU A 185 -6.49 16.46 -0.38
C LEU A 185 -6.60 17.81 -1.10
N TYR A 186 -5.85 18.82 -0.64
CA TYR A 186 -5.85 20.14 -1.27
C TYR A 186 -5.44 20.10 -2.75
N LEU A 187 -4.33 19.40 -3.06
CA LEU A 187 -3.84 19.29 -4.43
C LEU A 187 -4.83 18.53 -5.32
N GLU A 188 -5.46 17.48 -4.80
CA GLU A 188 -6.46 16.70 -5.54
C GLU A 188 -7.73 17.51 -5.79
N PHE A 189 -8.22 18.23 -4.78
CA PHE A 189 -9.38 19.11 -4.89
C PHE A 189 -9.18 20.22 -5.93
N GLN A 190 -7.98 20.80 -6.03
CA GLN A 190 -7.67 21.83 -7.03
C GLN A 190 -7.58 21.28 -8.47
N ARG A 191 -7.27 19.99 -8.63
CA ARG A 191 -7.13 19.34 -9.93
C ARG A 191 -8.41 18.70 -10.42
N SER A 192 -9.27 18.28 -9.50
CA SER A 192 -10.45 17.52 -9.85
C SER A 192 -11.55 18.38 -10.47
N GLU A 193 -12.21 17.85 -11.49
CA GLU A 193 -13.45 18.40 -12.05
C GLU A 193 -14.71 17.79 -11.42
N ASP A 194 -14.55 16.73 -10.63
CA ASP A 194 -15.62 16.01 -9.96
C ASP A 194 -15.60 16.22 -8.45
N LEU A 195 -16.74 15.90 -7.82
CA LEU A 195 -16.90 15.97 -6.39
C LEU A 195 -16.08 14.86 -5.73
N LEU A 196 -15.26 15.24 -4.75
CA LEU A 196 -14.47 14.27 -3.99
C LEU A 196 -15.26 13.80 -2.76
N GLU A 197 -15.43 12.49 -2.61
CA GLU A 197 -15.79 11.89 -1.32
C GLU A 197 -14.51 11.71 -0.51
N VAL A 198 -14.47 12.25 0.70
CA VAL A 198 -13.31 12.22 1.57
C VAL A 198 -13.60 11.34 2.77
N GLN A 199 -12.81 10.28 2.92
CA GLN A 199 -12.77 9.50 4.15
C GLN A 199 -11.77 10.16 5.09
N TYR A 200 -12.16 10.44 6.33
CA TYR A 200 -11.31 11.12 7.28
C TYR A 200 -11.31 10.43 8.65
N ARG A 201 -10.19 10.63 9.35
CA ARG A 201 -10.00 10.24 10.74
C ARG A 201 -9.17 11.31 11.44
N ALA A 202 -9.73 11.92 12.48
CA ALA A 202 -9.12 13.01 13.23
C ALA A 202 -9.49 12.90 14.72
N HIS A 203 -8.73 13.58 15.57
CA HIS A 203 -8.99 13.65 17.01
C HIS A 203 -9.12 15.10 17.49
N LYS A 204 -10.09 15.33 18.39
CA LYS A 204 -10.17 16.54 19.23
C LYS A 204 -9.92 16.12 20.68
N GLY A 205 -8.66 16.19 21.13
CA GLY A 205 -8.27 15.60 22.41
C GLY A 205 -8.45 14.07 22.38
N SER A 206 -9.32 13.53 23.24
CA SER A 206 -9.65 12.10 23.29
C SER A 206 -10.85 11.71 22.41
N LEU A 207 -11.52 12.66 21.77
CA LEU A 207 -12.67 12.41 20.92
C LEU A 207 -12.22 12.06 19.50
N LEU A 208 -12.50 10.82 19.08
CA LEU A 208 -12.31 10.37 17.71
C LEU A 208 -13.44 10.90 16.82
N LEU A 209 -13.07 11.63 15.78
CA LEU A 209 -13.95 12.07 14.70
C LEU A 209 -13.56 11.32 13.43
N SER A 210 -14.43 10.42 12.97
CA SER A 210 -14.22 9.69 11.71
C SER A 210 -15.51 9.62 10.92
N GLY A 211 -15.36 9.55 9.60
CA GLY A 211 -16.52 9.53 8.71
C GLY A 211 -16.14 9.64 7.26
N LYS A 212 -17.19 9.80 6.44
CA LYS A 212 -17.09 10.14 5.03
C LYS A 212 -17.91 11.38 4.76
N GLY A 213 -17.41 12.28 3.93
CA GLY A 213 -18.15 13.47 3.52
C GLY A 213 -17.64 14.02 2.21
N TYR A 214 -18.48 14.77 1.50
CA TYR A 214 -18.10 15.38 0.24
C TYR A 214 -17.29 16.65 0.47
N CYS A 215 -16.14 16.77 -0.18
CA CYS A 215 -15.27 17.94 -0.03
C CYS A 215 -15.88 19.16 -0.72
N LEU A 216 -16.20 20.19 0.06
CA LEU A 216 -16.69 21.48 -0.44
C LEU A 216 -15.55 22.49 -0.56
N GLU A 217 -14.60 22.45 0.36
CA GLU A 217 -13.42 23.32 0.35
C GLU A 217 -12.22 22.53 0.90
N ALA A 218 -11.07 22.68 0.25
CA ALA A 218 -9.79 22.20 0.77
C ALA A 218 -8.73 23.30 0.71
N LYS A 219 -7.95 23.40 1.78
CA LYS A 219 -6.74 24.21 1.95
C LYS A 219 -5.67 23.35 2.66
N PRO A 220 -4.37 23.69 2.59
CA PRO A 220 -3.28 22.90 3.19
C PRO A 220 -3.46 22.47 4.66
N GLY A 221 -4.16 23.29 5.46
CA GLY A 221 -4.43 23.04 6.88
C GLY A 221 -5.90 22.91 7.26
N ARG A 222 -6.83 23.08 6.32
CA ARG A 222 -8.27 23.13 6.60
C ARG A 222 -9.07 22.50 5.47
N ALA A 223 -10.08 21.71 5.79
CA ALA A 223 -11.06 21.22 4.82
C ALA A 223 -12.46 21.30 5.39
N VAL A 224 -13.44 21.56 4.52
CA VAL A 224 -14.86 21.57 4.85
C VAL A 224 -15.52 20.43 4.08
N LEU A 225 -16.10 19.50 4.82
CA LEU A 225 -16.75 18.31 4.29
C LEU A 225 -18.25 18.37 4.58
N LEU A 226 -19.07 17.93 3.62
CA LEU A 226 -20.50 17.74 3.78
C LEU A 226 -20.81 16.28 4.12
N GLN A 227 -21.29 16.03 5.33
CA GLN A 227 -21.69 14.70 5.80
C GLN A 227 -23.20 14.70 6.10
N GLY A 228 -23.98 14.08 5.21
CA GLY A 228 -25.44 14.22 5.23
C GLY A 228 -25.83 15.68 5.07
N ASP A 229 -26.55 16.24 6.05
CA ASP A 229 -26.96 17.64 6.08
C ASP A 229 -26.07 18.52 6.98
N SER A 230 -24.96 17.99 7.49
CA SER A 230 -24.06 18.69 8.41
C SER A 230 -22.70 18.97 7.79
N LEU A 231 -22.12 20.12 8.14
CA LEU A 231 -20.76 20.48 7.76
C LEU A 231 -19.77 20.03 8.83
N VAL A 232 -18.74 19.31 8.39
CA VAL A 232 -17.61 18.90 9.21
C VAL A 232 -16.39 19.70 8.78
N VAL A 233 -15.82 20.47 9.73
CA VAL A 233 -14.61 21.24 9.49
C VAL A 233 -13.41 20.50 10.07
N LEU A 234 -12.50 20.10 9.19
CA LEU A 234 -11.21 19.52 9.56
C LEU A 234 -10.17 20.63 9.59
N ASP A 235 -9.90 21.23 10.75
CA ASP A 235 -8.89 22.27 10.92
C ASP A 235 -7.71 21.76 11.76
N LYS A 236 -6.49 21.80 11.21
CA LYS A 236 -5.27 21.37 11.90
C LYS A 236 -4.94 22.21 13.14
N SER A 237 -5.45 23.43 13.28
CA SER A 237 -5.24 24.23 14.50
C SER A 237 -6.06 23.73 15.69
N GLU A 238 -7.17 23.04 15.43
CA GLU A 238 -8.08 22.52 16.46
C GLU A 238 -8.04 20.99 16.60
N LEU A 239 -7.63 20.29 15.55
CA LEU A 239 -7.71 18.83 15.43
C LEU A 239 -6.38 18.23 15.02
N VAL A 240 -6.09 17.04 15.54
CA VAL A 240 -5.03 16.19 15.01
C VAL A 240 -5.63 15.30 13.93
N VAL A 241 -5.39 15.66 12.67
CA VAL A 241 -5.86 14.88 11.52
C VAL A 241 -4.91 13.71 11.28
N GLU A 242 -5.37 12.49 11.53
CA GLU A 242 -4.59 11.26 11.31
C GLU A 242 -4.53 10.90 9.82
N GLU A 243 -5.69 10.97 9.14
CA GLU A 243 -5.82 10.49 7.78
C GLU A 243 -6.97 11.19 7.05
N VAL A 244 -6.71 11.52 5.78
CA VAL A 244 -7.67 12.11 4.84
C VAL A 244 -7.45 11.53 3.45
N ILE A 245 -8.37 10.68 2.99
CA ILE A 245 -8.28 9.98 1.72
C ILE A 245 -9.38 10.50 0.78
N PRO A 246 -9.04 11.21 -0.31
CA PRO A 246 -9.98 11.59 -1.35
C PRO A 246 -10.31 10.42 -2.29
N LEU A 247 -11.56 10.34 -2.72
CA LEU A 247 -12.09 9.39 -3.71
C LEU A 247 -12.94 10.14 -4.73
N HIS A 248 -12.65 9.91 -6.02
CA HIS A 248 -13.41 10.48 -7.13
C HIS A 248 -14.79 9.83 -7.24
N THR A 249 -15.84 10.63 -7.24
CA THR A 249 -17.23 10.13 -7.36
C THR A 249 -17.69 10.04 -8.82
N GLY A 250 -17.00 10.71 -9.75
CA GLY A 250 -17.44 10.92 -11.12
C GLY A 250 -18.61 11.90 -11.26
N GLN A 251 -19.11 12.48 -10.16
CA GLN A 251 -20.24 13.40 -10.17
C GLN A 251 -19.75 14.84 -10.21
N LYS A 252 -20.30 15.66 -11.12
CA LYS A 252 -20.00 17.09 -11.14
C LYS A 252 -20.81 17.83 -10.08
N PHE A 253 -20.20 18.84 -9.47
CA PHE A 253 -20.85 19.76 -8.56
C PHE A 253 -20.58 21.20 -8.99
N PHE A 254 -21.48 22.11 -8.63
CA PHE A 254 -21.36 23.51 -9.00
C PHE A 254 -21.76 24.38 -7.82
N PHE A 255 -20.95 25.40 -7.53
CA PHE A 255 -21.35 26.48 -6.65
C PHE A 255 -22.12 27.52 -7.46
N ARG A 256 -23.30 27.89 -6.98
CA ARG A 256 -24.11 28.94 -7.59
C ARG A 256 -24.05 30.18 -6.71
N GLU A 257 -23.42 31.22 -7.21
CA GLU A 257 -23.41 32.53 -6.55
C GLU A 257 -24.73 33.26 -6.85
N HIS A 258 -25.43 33.67 -5.79
CA HIS A 258 -26.62 34.50 -5.89
C HIS A 258 -26.35 35.85 -5.21
N ARG A 259 -26.58 36.93 -5.95
CA ARG A 259 -26.44 38.30 -5.44
C ARG A 259 -27.80 38.95 -5.33
N PHE A 260 -28.08 39.52 -4.17
CA PHE A 260 -29.31 40.23 -3.89
C PHE A 260 -28.96 41.65 -3.42
N VAL A 261 -29.75 42.63 -3.85
CA VAL A 261 -29.61 44.04 -3.45
C VAL A 261 -30.95 44.51 -2.91
N GLY A 262 -30.96 45.18 -1.76
CA GLY A 262 -32.20 45.68 -1.13
C GLY A 262 -33.12 44.58 -0.60
N ILE A 263 -32.56 43.44 -0.16
CA ILE A 263 -33.35 42.35 0.42
C ILE A 263 -33.68 42.61 1.89
N GLY A 264 -34.94 42.40 2.28
CA GLY A 264 -35.36 42.46 3.68
C GLY A 264 -34.79 41.28 4.49
N VAL A 265 -34.55 41.50 5.79
CA VAL A 265 -33.96 40.49 6.69
C VAL A 265 -34.78 39.19 6.72
N ASP A 266 -36.11 39.27 6.73
CA ASP A 266 -36.99 38.10 6.72
C ASP A 266 -36.84 37.26 5.44
N SER A 267 -36.70 37.94 4.30
CA SER A 267 -36.50 37.28 3.01
C SER A 267 -35.12 36.65 2.91
N LEU A 268 -34.09 37.30 3.45
CA LEU A 268 -32.76 36.73 3.55
C LEU A 268 -32.76 35.48 4.43
N GLN A 269 -33.39 35.54 5.62
CA GLN A 269 -33.50 34.39 6.53
C GLN A 269 -34.20 33.20 5.87
N HIS A 270 -35.27 33.44 5.12
CA HIS A 270 -35.99 32.39 4.41
C HIS A 270 -35.17 31.78 3.25
N LEU A 271 -34.36 32.59 2.54
CA LEU A 271 -33.47 32.09 1.49
C LEU A 271 -32.32 31.26 2.07
N VAL A 272 -31.70 31.76 3.14
CA VAL A 272 -30.58 31.12 3.84
C VAL A 272 -31.03 29.81 4.49
N GLY A 273 -32.20 29.78 5.14
CA GLY A 273 -32.69 28.61 5.85
C GLY A 273 -33.05 27.40 4.96
N ARG A 274 -33.10 27.56 3.63
CA ARG A 274 -33.45 26.49 2.69
C ARG A 274 -32.25 25.86 1.97
N HIS A 275 -31.06 26.42 2.13
CA HIS A 275 -29.89 26.01 1.36
C HIS A 275 -28.69 25.79 2.29
N ILE A 276 -27.83 24.84 1.91
CA ILE A 276 -26.51 24.71 2.52
C ILE A 276 -25.64 25.81 1.93
N ILE A 277 -25.19 26.74 2.77
CA ILE A 277 -24.43 27.91 2.34
C ILE A 277 -22.96 27.68 2.63
N ALA A 278 -22.15 27.70 1.58
CA ALA A 278 -20.69 27.59 1.68
C ALA A 278 -20.02 28.92 2.03
N LYS A 279 -20.60 30.05 1.60
CA LYS A 279 -20.12 31.40 1.90
C LYS A 279 -21.28 32.39 1.96
N LEU A 280 -21.28 33.26 2.96
CA LEU A 280 -22.27 34.33 3.13
C LEU A 280 -21.56 35.66 3.44
N ASP A 281 -21.75 36.68 2.58
CA ASP A 281 -21.32 38.06 2.83
C ASP A 281 -22.57 38.96 2.81
N VAL A 282 -22.85 39.59 3.95
CA VAL A 282 -24.02 40.45 4.15
C VAL A 282 -23.53 41.83 4.57
N VAL A 283 -23.98 42.87 3.87
CA VAL A 283 -23.72 44.27 4.20
C VAL A 283 -25.06 44.99 4.32
N ALA A 284 -25.23 45.78 5.38
CA ALA A 284 -26.45 46.53 5.64
C ALA A 284 -26.16 48.00 5.97
N ASP A 285 -27.13 48.86 5.68
CA ASP A 285 -27.14 50.28 6.03
C ASP A 285 -27.38 50.51 7.53
N ARG A 286 -28.17 49.62 8.15
CA ARG A 286 -28.44 49.58 9.59
C ARG A 286 -27.76 48.36 10.24
N PRO A 287 -27.39 48.44 11.53
CA PRO A 287 -26.87 47.28 12.22
C PRO A 287 -27.92 46.16 12.32
N PHE A 288 -27.46 44.91 12.26
CA PHE A 288 -28.27 43.71 12.45
C PHE A 288 -27.63 42.80 13.50
N LEU A 289 -28.46 41.97 14.12
CA LEU A 289 -28.02 41.03 15.15
C LEU A 289 -27.58 39.72 14.50
N VAL A 290 -26.32 39.35 14.74
CA VAL A 290 -25.73 38.08 14.32
C VAL A 290 -25.60 37.19 15.53
N THR A 291 -26.25 36.03 15.49
CA THR A 291 -26.08 34.96 16.49
C THR A 291 -25.19 33.87 15.90
N ALA A 292 -23.92 33.85 16.29
CA ALA A 292 -22.95 32.84 15.85
C ALA A 292 -22.31 32.18 17.07
N ASN A 293 -22.16 30.85 17.05
CA ASN A 293 -21.55 30.07 18.14
C ASN A 293 -22.15 30.38 19.54
N GLY A 294 -23.44 30.70 19.61
CA GLY A 294 -24.16 31.00 20.86
C GLY A 294 -23.99 32.42 21.40
N ALA A 295 -23.26 33.31 20.71
CA ALA A 295 -23.12 34.72 21.07
C ALA A 295 -23.85 35.62 20.07
N ALA A 296 -24.58 36.62 20.60
CA ALA A 296 -25.23 37.66 19.80
C ALA A 296 -24.32 38.89 19.72
N SER A 297 -24.14 39.43 18.53
CA SER A 297 -23.41 40.68 18.31
C SER A 297 -24.10 41.55 17.27
N GLU A 298 -24.05 42.86 17.46
CA GLU A 298 -24.62 43.83 16.52
C GLU A 298 -23.54 44.26 15.53
N GLN A 299 -23.75 44.01 14.25
CA GLN A 299 -22.77 44.27 13.19
C GLN A 299 -23.45 44.90 11.96
N ARG A 300 -22.68 45.64 11.16
CA ARG A 300 -23.15 46.18 9.86
C ARG A 300 -22.69 45.35 8.65
N ARG A 301 -21.72 44.46 8.86
CA ARG A 301 -21.24 43.50 7.88
C ARG A 301 -20.99 42.17 8.56
N PHE A 302 -21.36 41.08 7.90
CA PHE A 302 -21.10 39.72 8.34
C PHE A 302 -20.51 38.92 7.18
N GLU A 303 -19.38 38.27 7.40
CA GLU A 303 -18.75 37.35 6.45
C GLU A 303 -18.51 36.00 7.14
N SER A 304 -18.95 34.92 6.51
CA SER A 304 -18.83 33.54 6.99
C SER A 304 -18.60 32.58 5.84
#